data_AF-T1ARY8-F1
#
_entry.id   AF-T1ARY8-F1
#
_cell.length_a   1.000
_cell.length_b   1.000
_cell.length_c   1.000
_cell.angle_alpha   90.00
_cell.angle_beta   90.00
_cell.angle_gamma   90.00
#
_symmetry.space_group_name_H-M   'P 1'
#
loop_
_entity.id
_entity.type
_entity.pdbx_description
1 polymer ?
#
loop_
_entity_poly.entity_id
_entity_poly.type
_entity_poly.pdbx_seq_one_letter_code
_entity_poly.pdbx_strand_id
1 'polypeptide(L)' 'MIELTESAILHIGERSRRTLAALHELGVSVAVDDFGTGYSSLAYLKLPAIRAIKIDQSFVNGL' A
#
# COMPACT_ATOMS: atom_id res chain seq x y z
N MET A 1 3.40 -10.36 6.75
CA MET A 1 2.98 -9.07 6.16
C MET A 1 3.86 -8.84 4.94
N ILE A 2 3.30 -8.31 3.85
CA ILE A 2 4.01 -7.99 2.61
C ILE A 2 4.05 -6.46 2.46
N GLU A 3 5.08 -5.91 1.84
CA GLU A 3 5.20 -4.48 1.59
C GLU A 3 5.10 -4.20 0.08
N LEU A 4 4.38 -3.15 -0.28
CA LEU A 4 4.25 -2.65 -1.64
C LEU A 4 4.56 -1.16 -1.66
N THR A 5 5.42 -0.72 -2.56
CA THR A 5 5.70 0.71 -2.73
C THR A 5 4.47 1.46 -3.25
N GLU A 6 4.39 2.75 -2.97
CA GLU A 6 3.30 3.61 -3.45
C GLU A 6 3.12 3.54 -4.98
N SER A 7 4.23 3.56 -5.73
CA SER A 7 4.21 3.45 -7.20
C SER A 7 3.66 2.12 -7.69
N ALA A 8 3.92 1.01 -6.98
CA ALA A 8 3.35 -0.28 -7.35
C ALA A 8 1.82 -0.31 -7.17
N ILE A 9 1.31 0.41 -6.17
CA ILE A 9 -0.13 0.53 -5.92
C ILE A 9 -0.85 1.32 -7.02
N LEU A 10 -0.21 2.36 -7.57
CA LEU A 10 -0.77 3.15 -8.68
C LEU A 10 -1.03 2.31 -9.94
N HIS A 11 -0.31 1.19 -10.10
CA HIS A 11 -0.48 0.27 -11.23
C HIS A 11 -1.39 -0.93 -10.90
N ILE A 12 -2.11 -0.91 -9.78
CA ILE A 12 -3.06 -1.97 -9.43
C ILE A 12 -4.27 -1.92 -10.38
N GLY A 13 -4.35 -2.95 -11.22
CA GLY A 13 -5.54 -3.28 -11.99
C GLY A 13 -6.37 -4.38 -11.34
N GLU A 14 -7.40 -4.83 -12.06
CA GLU A 14 -8.38 -5.79 -11.53
C GLU A 14 -7.78 -7.16 -11.16
N ARG A 15 -6.72 -7.58 -11.84
CA ARG A 15 -5.99 -8.82 -11.50
C ARG A 15 -5.30 -8.69 -10.14
N SER A 16 -4.56 -7.61 -9.92
CA SER A 16 -3.88 -7.36 -8.64
C SER A 16 -4.87 -7.20 -7.50
N ARG A 17 -6.03 -6.58 -7.75
CA ARG A 17 -7.11 -6.45 -6.78
C ARG A 17 -7.67 -7.81 -6.34
N ARG A 18 -7.83 -8.75 -7.27
CA ARG A 18 -8.21 -10.14 -6.95
C ARG A 18 -7.13 -10.86 -6.15
N THR A 19 -5.86 -10.67 -6.48
CA THR A 19 -4.75 -11.23 -5.70
C THR A 19 -4.76 -10.68 -4.27
N LEU A 20 -4.94 -9.38 -4.09
CA LEU A 20 -5.04 -8.75 -2.77
C LEU A 20 -6.24 -9.29 -1.98
N ALA A 21 -7.38 -9.52 -2.63
CA ALA A 21 -8.52 -10.16 -1.98
C ALA A 21 -8.19 -11.59 -1.54
N ALA A 22 -7.52 -12.39 -2.38
CA ALA A 22 -7.09 -13.73 -2.01
C ALA A 22 -6.09 -13.71 -0.84
N LEU A 23 -5.16 -12.76 -0.82
CA LEU A 23 -4.23 -12.56 0.30
C LEU A 23 -4.96 -12.22 1.59
N HIS A 24 -5.98 -11.36 1.51
CA HIS A 24 -6.83 -11.01 2.66
C HIS A 24 -7.54 -12.24 3.23
N GLU A 25 -8.13 -13.09 2.38
CA GLU A 25 -8.80 -14.33 2.82
C GLU A 25 -7.83 -15.32 3.47
N LEU A 26 -6.54 -15.29 3.09
CA LEU A 26 -5.48 -16.08 3.72
C LEU A 26 -4.96 -15.45 5.02
N GLY A 27 -5.52 -14.31 5.46
CA GLY A 27 -5.05 -13.56 6.63
C GLY A 27 -3.74 -12.80 6.40
N VAL A 28 -3.27 -12.68 5.15
CA VAL A 28 -2.04 -11.97 4.82
C VAL A 28 -2.33 -10.49 4.68
N SER A 29 -1.65 -9.68 5.49
CA SER A 29 -1.73 -8.22 5.44
C SER A 29 -0.65 -7.63 4.55
N VAL A 30 -0.97 -6.49 3.94
CA VAL A 30 -0.07 -5.71 3.10
C VAL A 30 0.09 -4.30 3.68
N ALA A 31 1.31 -3.78 3.65
CA ALA A 31 1.63 -2.40 3.99
C ALA A 31 2.03 -1.62 2.72
N VAL A 32 1.70 -0.32 2.70
CA VAL A 32 2.20 0.61 1.68
C VAL A 32 3.51 1.21 2.16
N ASP A 33 4.57 1.11 1.36
CA ASP A 33 5.89 1.68 1.64
C ASP A 33 6.14 2.97 0.86
N ASP A 34 7.11 3.76 1.34
CA ASP A 34 7.52 5.07 0.77
C ASP A 34 6.39 6.08 0.58
N PHE A 35 5.36 6.02 1.44
CA PHE A 35 4.22 6.92 1.36
C PHE A 35 4.65 8.37 1.61
N GLY A 36 4.27 9.28 0.72
CA GLY A 36 4.62 10.70 0.82
C GLY A 36 5.64 11.15 -0.21
N THR A 37 6.19 10.24 -1.02
CA THR A 37 7.18 10.55 -2.08
C THR A 37 6.53 10.83 -3.45
N GLY A 38 5.19 10.69 -3.55
CA GLY A 38 4.42 10.83 -4.78
C GLY A 38 2.96 11.27 -4.59
N TYR A 39 2.01 10.57 -5.24
CA TYR A 39 0.59 10.94 -5.34
C TYR A 39 -0.18 10.93 -3.99
N SER A 40 0.39 10.31 -2.97
CA SER A 40 0.06 10.35 -1.54
C SER A 40 -1.45 10.34 -1.25
N SER A 41 -2.14 9.27 -1.65
CA SER A 41 -3.59 9.12 -1.46
C SER A 41 -3.93 8.06 -0.40
N LEU A 42 -4.69 8.44 0.63
CA LEU A 42 -5.23 7.48 1.60
C LEU A 42 -6.29 6.54 1.01
N ALA A 43 -6.72 6.76 -0.25
CA ALA A 43 -7.64 5.87 -0.94
C ALA A 43 -7.10 4.43 -1.06
N TYR A 44 -5.78 4.22 -0.99
CA TYR A 44 -5.16 2.90 -1.01
C TYR A 44 -5.60 2.00 0.15
N LEU A 45 -5.98 2.58 1.30
CA LEU A 45 -6.52 1.83 2.44
C LEU A 45 -7.85 1.14 2.15
N LYS A 46 -8.53 1.53 1.05
CA LYS A 46 -9.77 0.88 0.60
C LYS A 46 -9.50 -0.40 -0.19
N LEU A 47 -8.25 -0.67 -0.59
CA LEU A 47 -7.89 -1.89 -1.29
C LEU A 47 -7.88 -3.08 -0.30
N PRO A 48 -8.26 -4.29 -0.76
CA PRO A 48 -8.19 -5.49 0.07
C PRO A 48 -6.75 -5.72 0.59
N ALA A 49 -6.64 -6.37 1.76
CA ALA A 49 -5.39 -6.69 2.44
C ALA A 49 -4.51 -5.51 2.90
N ILE A 50 -4.71 -4.29 2.41
CA ILE A 50 -3.95 -3.12 2.89
C ILE A 50 -4.33 -2.81 4.34
N ARG A 51 -3.35 -2.82 5.25
CA ARG A 51 -3.57 -2.65 6.70
C ARG A 51 -2.68 -1.60 7.35
N ALA A 52 -1.61 -1.19 6.67
CA ALA A 52 -0.65 -0.24 7.19
C ALA A 52 -0.11 0.66 6.07
N ILE A 53 0.36 1.84 6.46
CA ILE A 53 1.09 2.77 5.60
C ILE A 53 2.36 3.15 6.37
N LYS A 54 3.50 3.10 5.69
CA LYS A 54 4.80 3.54 6.19
C LYS A 54 5.10 4.89 5.55
N ILE A 55 5.20 5.91 6.38
CA ILE A 55 5.58 7.27 5.95
C ILE A 55 7.07 7.26 5.64
N ASP A 56 7.44 7.81 4.48
CA ASP A 56 8.84 7.92 4.09
C ASP A 56 9.63 8.82 5.06
N GLN A 57 10.89 8.46 5.33
CA GLN A 57 11.73 9.19 6.28
C GLN A 57 12.06 10.61 5.83
N SER A 58 12.07 10.92 4.52
CA SER A 58 12.30 12.29 4.05
C SER A 58 11.22 13.26 4.54
N PHE A 59 10.00 12.76 4.76
CA PHE A 59 8.89 13.56 5.30
C PHE A 59 9.13 13.94 6.77
N VAL A 60 9.73 13.04 7.55
CA VAL A 60 10.01 13.25 8.98
C VAL A 60 11.29 14.05 9.18
N ASN A 61 12.31 13.82 8.34
CA ASN A 61 13.61 14.49 8.45
C ASN A 61 13.59 15.95 7.96
N GLY A 62 12.52 16.38 7.28
CA GLY A 62 12.28 17.77 6.89
C GLY A 62 11.43 18.60 7.87
N LEU A 63 11.03 18.01 9.01
CA LEU A 63 10.27 18.64 10.10
C LEU A 63 11.16 19.13 11.24
#